data_AF-A0A1G7LE80-F1
#
_entry.id   AF-A0A1G7LE80-F1
#
_cell.length_a   1.000
_cell.length_b   1.000
_cell.length_c   1.000
_cell.angle_alpha   90.00
_cell.angle_beta   90.00
_cell.angle_gamma   90.00
#
_symmetry.space_group_name_H-M   'P 1'
#
loop_
_entity.id
_entity.type
_entity.pdbx_description
1 polymer ?
#
loop_
_entity_poly.entity_id
_entity_poly.type
_entity_poly.pdbx_seq_one_letter_code
_entity_poly.pdbx_strand_id
1 'polypeptide(L)'
;MLGQRNLDPQPGTHYRSSRLSAVNGQYFFATREGTLEGPFISRHDAEQSITRYIERMAMADKLLRHSSEHIDNLQRREAIKHNQEL
;
A
#
# COMPACT_ATOMS: atom_id res chain seq x y z
N MET A 1 39.35 6.82 0.40
CA MET A 1 38.08 6.09 0.22
C MET A 1 37.18 6.93 -0.67
N LEU A 2 36.76 6.37 -1.81
CA LEU A 2 36.06 7.10 -2.86
C LEU A 2 34.60 7.39 -2.47
N GLY A 3 34.19 8.66 -2.60
CA GLY A 3 32.88 9.05 -3.12
C GLY A 3 31.63 8.65 -2.34
N GLN A 4 31.51 9.01 -1.06
CA GLN A 4 30.22 8.98 -0.35
C GLN A 4 29.70 10.41 -0.24
N ARG A 5 28.50 10.68 -0.77
CA ARG A 5 27.89 12.01 -0.63
C ARG A 5 27.45 12.17 0.82
N ASN A 6 27.50 13.39 1.35
CA ASN A 6 27.06 13.69 2.73
C ASN A 6 25.57 13.36 2.99
N LEU A 7 24.79 13.14 1.93
CA LEU A 7 23.38 12.75 1.96
C LEU A 7 23.15 11.23 1.90
N ASP A 8 24.19 10.44 1.61
CA ASP A 8 24.02 9.00 1.55
C ASP A 8 23.82 8.47 2.98
N PRO A 9 22.78 7.67 3.23
CA PRO A 9 22.52 7.15 4.57
C PRO A 9 23.72 6.33 5.04
N GLN A 10 24.17 6.61 6.25
CA GLN A 10 25.25 5.86 6.88
C GLN A 10 24.87 4.38 7.00
N PRO A 11 25.84 3.46 6.87
CA PRO A 11 25.59 2.05 7.10
C PRO A 11 25.03 1.86 8.51
N GLY A 12 23.79 1.39 8.60
CA GLY A 12 23.05 1.20 9.84
C GLY A 12 22.13 -0.01 9.74
N THR A 13 21.97 -0.72 10.86
CA THR A 13 21.10 -1.88 10.96
C THR A 13 19.63 -1.43 10.95
N HIS A 14 18.96 -1.61 9.82
CA HIS A 14 17.52 -1.37 9.72
C HIS A 14 16.76 -2.58 10.26
N TYR A 15 16.22 -2.44 11.48
CA TYR A 15 15.27 -3.41 12.01
C TYR A 15 13.90 -3.18 11.37
N ARG A 16 13.42 -4.14 10.59
CA ARG A 16 12.00 -4.18 10.26
C ARG A 16 11.25 -4.57 11.52
N SER A 17 10.58 -3.62 12.16
CA SER A 17 9.63 -3.93 13.23
C SER A 17 8.60 -4.92 12.69
N SER A 18 8.48 -6.08 13.34
CA SER A 18 7.36 -6.99 13.08
C SER A 18 6.06 -6.21 13.28
N ARG A 19 5.14 -6.31 12.32
CA ARG A 19 3.84 -5.64 12.41
C ARG A 19 2.84 -6.41 13.26
N LEU A 20 3.23 -7.57 13.78
CA LEU A 20 2.40 -8.47 14.56
C LEU A 20 2.62 -8.24 16.05
N SER A 21 1.53 -8.02 16.78
CA SER A 21 1.52 -7.84 18.23
C SER A 21 0.62 -8.89 18.89
N ALA A 22 0.99 -9.34 20.09
CA ALA A 22 0.15 -10.21 20.91
C ALA A 22 -0.29 -9.45 22.16
N VAL A 23 -1.60 -9.36 22.38
CA VAL A 23 -2.21 -8.69 23.53
C VAL A 23 -3.21 -9.64 24.16
N ASN A 24 -3.02 -9.99 25.44
CA ASN A 24 -3.91 -10.90 26.19
C ASN A 24 -4.16 -12.24 25.49
N GLY A 25 -3.13 -12.82 24.88
CA GLY A 25 -3.23 -14.10 24.16
C GLY A 25 -3.90 -14.03 22.79
N GLN A 26 -4.27 -12.83 22.33
CA GLN A 26 -4.84 -12.59 21.00
C GLN A 26 -3.80 -11.89 20.13
N TYR A 27 -3.84 -12.17 18.83
CA TYR A 27 -2.91 -11.60 17.87
C TYR A 27 -3.55 -10.47 17.07
N PHE A 28 -2.75 -9.46 16.76
CA PHE A 28 -3.14 -8.29 15.99
C PHE A 28 -2.04 -7.95 15.01
N PHE A 29 -2.36 -7.24 13.92
CA PHE A 29 -1.35 -6.61 13.09
C PHE A 29 -1.62 -5.13 12.85
N ALA A 30 -0.56 -4.33 12.79
CA ALA A 30 -0.64 -2.91 12.51
C ALA A 30 -0.48 -2.63 11.02
N THR A 31 -1.35 -1.78 10.48
CA THR A 31 -1.27 -1.26 9.10
C THR A 31 -0.37 -0.02 9.04
N ARG A 32 -0.04 0.48 7.83
CA ARG A 32 0.76 1.72 7.71
C ARG A 32 -0.05 2.96 8.08
N GLU A 33 -1.36 2.82 7.99
CA GLU A 33 -2.37 3.84 8.18
C GLU A 33 -2.69 4.02 9.67
N GLY A 34 -2.05 3.23 10.55
CA GLY A 34 -2.20 3.28 11.99
C GLY A 34 -3.38 2.48 12.54
N THR A 35 -4.03 1.66 11.72
CA THR A 35 -5.08 0.75 12.19
C THR A 35 -4.48 -0.53 12.76
N LEU A 36 -5.21 -1.12 13.71
CA LEU A 36 -4.87 -2.39 14.32
C LEU A 36 -5.94 -3.41 13.93
N GLU A 37 -5.56 -4.39 13.12
CA GLU A 37 -6.45 -5.42 12.60
C GLU A 37 -6.38 -6.68 13.47
N GLY A 38 -7.52 -7.31 13.72
CA GLY A 38 -7.68 -8.46 14.60
C GLY A 38 -8.93 -8.32 15.49
N PRO A 39 -9.06 -9.14 16.55
CA PRO A 39 -8.11 -10.16 17.01
C PRO A 39 -8.09 -11.42 16.16
N PHE A 40 -6.92 -12.06 16.09
CA PHE A 40 -6.71 -13.38 15.51
C PHE A 40 -6.38 -14.39 16.60
N ILE A 41 -6.89 -15.61 16.43
CA ILE A 41 -6.76 -16.70 17.41
C ILE A 41 -5.31 -17.21 17.45
N SER A 42 -4.66 -17.30 16.28
CA SER A 42 -3.27 -17.73 16.18
C SER A 42 -2.41 -16.71 15.44
N ARG A 43 -1.10 -16.76 15.71
CA ARG A 43 -0.11 -15.99 14.97
C ARG A 43 -0.15 -16.29 13.47
N HIS A 44 -0.37 -17.55 13.12
CA HIS A 44 -0.43 -17.99 11.72
C HIS A 44 -1.61 -17.34 10.99
N ASP A 45 -2.79 -17.26 11.62
CA ASP A 45 -3.97 -16.61 11.04
C ASP A 45 -3.74 -15.11 10.83
N ALA A 46 -3.09 -14.45 11.79
CA ALA A 46 -2.71 -13.05 11.65
C ALA A 46 -1.72 -12.85 10.51
N GLU A 47 -0.71 -13.70 10.36
CA GLU A 47 0.27 -13.65 9.26
C GLU A 47 -0.39 -13.86 7.89
N GLN A 48 -1.30 -14.83 7.75
CA GLN A 48 -2.07 -15.01 6.52
C GLN A 48 -2.96 -13.78 6.24
N SER A 49 -3.56 -13.21 7.28
CA SER A 49 -4.44 -12.05 7.16
C SER A 49 -3.68 -10.80 6.72
N ILE A 50 -2.42 -10.62 7.14
CA ILE A 50 -1.53 -9.58 6.63
C ILE A 50 -1.37 -9.70 5.11
N THR A 51 -1.07 -10.90 4.60
CA THR A 51 -0.91 -11.13 3.15
C THR A 51 -2.20 -10.79 2.40
N ARG A 52 -3.34 -11.29 2.88
CA ARG A 52 -4.66 -11.00 2.28
C ARG A 52 -5.00 -9.51 2.31
N TYR A 53 -4.64 -8.80 3.38
CA TYR A 53 -4.82 -7.36 3.48
C TYR A 53 -4.00 -6.63 2.41
N ILE A 54 -2.72 -6.98 2.28
CA ILE A 54 -1.82 -6.38 1.28
C ILE A 54 -2.36 -6.61 -0.14
N GLU A 55 -2.78 -7.84 -0.45
CA GLU A 55 -3.36 -8.18 -1.76
C GLU A 55 -4.63 -7.37 -2.05
N ARG A 56 -5.53 -7.25 -1.06
CA ARG A 56 -6.76 -6.47 -1.19
C ARG A 56 -6.45 -4.99 -1.45
N MET A 57 -5.50 -4.41 -0.72
CA MET A 57 -5.10 -3.01 -0.88
C MET A 57 -4.43 -2.76 -2.23
N ALA A 58 -3.56 -3.67 -2.68
CA ALA A 58 -2.95 -3.58 -4.01
C ALA A 58 -4.01 -3.69 -5.13
N MET A 59 -5.00 -4.57 -4.98
CA MET A 59 -6.09 -4.70 -5.94
C MET A 59 -6.97 -3.45 -5.97
N ALA A 60 -7.32 -2.89 -4.81
CA ALA A 60 -8.11 -1.67 -4.71
C ALA A 60 -7.39 -0.48 -5.36
N ASP A 61 -6.09 -0.30 -5.09
CA ASP A 61 -5.26 0.73 -5.74
C ASP A 61 -5.25 0.57 -7.27
N LYS A 62 -5.07 -0.67 -7.77
CA LYS A 62 -5.11 -0.94 -9.21
C LYS A 62 -6.46 -0.58 -9.84
N LEU A 63 -7.57 -0.93 -9.18
CA LEU A 63 -8.91 -0.61 -9.67
C LEU A 63 -9.15 0.90 -9.72
N LEU A 64 -8.73 1.63 -8.67
CA LEU A 64 -8.86 3.08 -8.61
C LEU A 64 -8.05 3.78 -9.71
N ARG A 65 -6.82 3.31 -9.98
CA ARG A 65 -6.00 3.86 -11.08
C ARG A 65 -6.63 3.61 -12.45
N HIS A 66 -7.11 2.40 -12.68
CA HIS A 66 -7.71 2.05 -13.97
C HIS A 66 -9.02 2.83 -14.22
N SER A 67 -9.83 3.04 -13.17
CA SER A 67 -11.04 3.85 -13.31
C SER A 67 -10.72 5.33 -13.58
N SER A 68 -9.72 5.92 -12.90
CA SER A 68 -9.31 7.29 -13.17
C SER A 68 -8.77 7.47 -14.59
N GLU A 69 -7.91 6.55 -15.06
CA GLU A 69 -7.38 6.59 -16.43
C GLU A 69 -8.48 6.48 -17.49
N HIS A 70 -9.50 5.64 -17.24
CA HIS A 70 -10.63 5.51 -18.14
C HIS A 70 -11.43 6.82 -18.26
N ILE A 71 -11.73 7.47 -17.13
CA ILE A 71 -12.46 8.74 -17.09
C ILE A 71 -11.67 9.83 -17.82
N ASP A 72 -10.37 9.96 -17.54
CA ASP A 72 -9.50 10.96 -18.20
C ASP A 72 -9.49 10.77 -19.73
N ASN A 73 -9.46 9.53 -20.19
CA ASN A 73 -9.46 9.21 -21.62
C ASN A 73 -10.82 9.51 -22.28
N LEU A 74 -11.94 9.32 -21.58
CA LEU A 74 -13.26 9.73 -22.06
C LEU A 74 -13.35 11.24 -22.23
N GLN A 75 -12.94 12.00 -21.21
CA GLN A 75 -12.94 13.46 -21.25
C GLN A 75 -12.04 14.00 -22.38
N ARG A 76 -10.85 13.42 -22.58
CA ARG A 76 -9.98 13.78 -23.72
C ARG A 76 -10.66 13.54 -25.06
N ARG A 77 -11.35 12.41 -25.23
CA ARG A 77 -12.07 12.09 -26.48
C ARG A 77 -13.22 13.05 -26.73
N GLU A 78 -13.99 13.40 -25.70
CA GLU A 78 -15.09 14.37 -25.80
C GLU A 78 -14.58 15.77 -26.16
N ALA A 79 -13.50 16.23 -25.53
CA ALA A 79 -12.88 17.52 -25.85
C ALA A 79 -12.37 17.60 -27.30
N ILE A 80 -11.82 16.51 -27.83
CA ILE A 80 -11.39 16.43 -29.24
C ILE A 80 -12.59 16.53 -30.18
N LYS A 81 -13.68 15.80 -29.89
CA LYS A 81 -14.90 15.87 -30.70
C LYS A 81 -15.49 17.29 -30.72
N HIS A 82 -15.57 17.92 -29.56
CA HIS A 82 -16.09 19.28 -29.45
C HIS A 82 -15.28 20.30 -30.27
N ASN A 83 -13.95 20.19 -30.26
CA ASN A 83 -13.08 21.04 -31.09
C ASN A 83 -13.16 20.75 -32.60
N GLN A 84 -13.64 19.58 -33.01
CA GLN A 84 -13.84 19.24 -34.42
C GLN A 84 -15.20 19.73 -34.97
N GLU A 85 -16.13 20.08 -34.08
CA GLU A 85 -17.48 20.55 -34.43
C GLU A 85 -17.59 22.10 -34.48
N LEU A 86 -16.48 22.82 -34.21
CA LEU A 86 -16.33 24.28 -34.32
C LEU A 86 -15.49 24.65 -35.54
#